data_AF-A0A433IJV2-F1
#
_entry.id   AF-A0A433IJV2-F1
#
_cell.length_a   1.000
_cell.length_b   1.000
_cell.length_c   1.000
_cell.angle_alpha   90.00
_cell.angle_beta   90.00
_cell.angle_gamma   90.00
#
_symmetry.space_group_name_H-M   'P 1'
#
loop_
_entity.id
_entity.type
_entity.pdbx_description
1 polymer ?
#
loop_
_entity_poly.entity_id
_entity_poly.type
_entity_poly.pdbx_seq_one_letter_code
_entity_poly.pdbx_strand_id
1 'polypeptide(L)'
;MNAHRRALQNCEIAMNQAEDYAEWSAAAQEHDRISGAEAWKQDDESPDYDYRLLRARLLELRELRQHGDVTRRVFSLHEGLHGNLGNMANPALYTQCRFGTKLLLSEYLQEVATALDELCDGEYPEFPAPAKLRFFERTAQSFGRSALMLSGGATLGLFHLGVIKALHGEGLLPRVISGSSAGSIIAAMLGTRTDAELARLFEPHSFAVDAWRSLGFRNLLRGGALMDAGQLERCIEENVDALSFEEAFDRTGRIINIPVSPARPHQHSRLLNYLSAPNVLVRRAALASCAIPGVFPAVMLEAKDFKGIVVPYMPNDKWVDGTLNSDLPMLRVARMHNVNHYIVSQTNPHIVPFLREAKPRKGLLPFTRQIMGSTVHLYTRHLLDLARQNVDSHALGLLLDKAYSMADQNYSGDITIVPPSWVGTLFDVFANPSAERIVEFIRSGERATWPQLERIRNATCISSTFERCRERLRARYLPLIAGGRSPDPVEAD
;
A
#
# COMPACT_ATOMS: atom_id res chain seq x y z
N MET A 1 7.12 -7.70 42.05
CA MET A 1 7.33 -8.34 40.73
C MET A 1 6.07 -8.98 40.12
N ASN A 2 5.25 -9.75 40.86
CA ASN A 2 4.04 -10.39 40.29
C ASN A 2 2.92 -9.42 39.85
N ALA A 3 2.69 -8.32 40.57
CA ALA A 3 1.64 -7.36 40.20
C ALA A 3 1.91 -6.64 38.87
N HIS A 4 3.17 -6.26 38.64
CA HIS A 4 3.59 -5.55 37.42
C HIS A 4 3.45 -6.40 36.17
N ARG A 5 3.90 -7.67 36.24
CA ARG A 5 3.75 -8.64 35.14
C ARG A 5 2.28 -8.92 34.82
N ARG A 6 1.42 -9.02 35.85
CA ARG A 6 -0.03 -9.18 35.66
C ARG A 6 -0.65 -7.95 35.00
N ALA A 7 -0.26 -6.74 35.39
CA ALA A 7 -0.76 -5.52 34.77
C ALA A 7 -0.40 -5.43 33.27
N LEU A 8 0.84 -5.77 32.90
CA LEU A 8 1.25 -5.85 31.49
C LEU A 8 0.46 -6.92 30.72
N GLN A 9 0.25 -8.11 31.30
CA GLN A 9 -0.58 -9.15 30.70
C GLN A 9 -2.02 -8.70 30.49
N ASN A 10 -2.60 -7.98 31.45
CA ASN A 10 -3.96 -7.44 31.31
C ASN A 10 -4.04 -6.45 30.14
N CYS A 11 -3.02 -5.61 29.93
CA CYS A 11 -2.97 -4.72 28.77
C CYS A 11 -2.82 -5.49 27.45
N GLU A 12 -2.04 -6.58 27.43
CA GLU A 12 -1.94 -7.45 26.24
C GLU A 12 -3.27 -8.14 25.93
N ILE A 13 -4.01 -8.58 26.95
CA ILE A 13 -5.36 -9.14 26.79
C ILE A 13 -6.31 -8.07 26.25
N ALA A 14 -6.29 -6.86 26.82
CA ALA A 14 -7.12 -5.74 26.38
C ALA A 14 -6.84 -5.36 24.91
N MET A 15 -5.58 -5.24 24.51
CA MET A 15 -5.20 -5.00 23.11
C MET A 15 -5.71 -6.11 22.18
N ASN A 16 -5.64 -7.38 22.59
CA ASN A 16 -6.11 -8.50 21.75
C ASN A 16 -7.64 -8.58 21.66
N GLN A 17 -8.35 -8.04 22.65
CA GLN A 17 -9.82 -8.06 22.73
C GLN A 17 -10.47 -6.79 22.19
N ALA A 18 -9.71 -5.71 22.00
CA ALA A 18 -10.19 -4.43 21.48
C ALA A 18 -11.06 -4.60 20.22
N GLU A 19 -12.16 -3.86 20.17
CA GLU A 19 -13.11 -3.85 19.07
C GLU A 19 -12.77 -2.78 18.03
N ASP A 20 -12.11 -1.70 18.46
CA ASP A 20 -11.66 -0.61 17.62
C ASP A 20 -10.24 -0.15 17.94
N TYR A 21 -9.72 0.77 17.13
CA TYR A 21 -8.39 1.33 17.32
C TYR A 21 -8.29 2.20 18.57
N ALA A 22 -9.36 2.88 18.99
CA ALA A 22 -9.33 3.76 20.15
C ALA A 22 -9.10 2.93 21.43
N GLU A 23 -9.85 1.84 21.62
CA GLU A 23 -9.65 0.88 22.71
C GLU A 23 -8.26 0.25 22.66
N TRP A 24 -7.82 -0.17 21.47
CA TRP A 24 -6.49 -0.76 21.28
C TRP A 24 -5.39 0.23 21.68
N SER A 25 -5.50 1.48 21.25
CA SER A 25 -4.51 2.54 21.50
C SER A 25 -4.43 2.90 22.98
N ALA A 26 -5.58 2.97 23.67
CA ALA A 26 -5.63 3.23 25.10
C ALA A 26 -4.92 2.11 25.89
N ALA A 27 -5.18 0.85 25.56
CA ALA A 27 -4.51 -0.29 26.17
C ALA A 27 -3.00 -0.32 25.86
N ALA A 28 -2.60 0.06 24.65
CA ALA A 28 -1.20 0.14 24.24
C ALA A 28 -0.44 1.26 24.97
N GLN A 29 -1.04 2.43 25.14
CA GLN A 29 -0.47 3.55 25.90
C GLN A 29 -0.32 3.20 27.39
N GLU A 30 -1.32 2.54 27.99
CA GLU A 30 -1.23 2.08 29.37
C GLU A 30 -0.13 1.02 29.56
N HIS A 31 0.02 0.11 28.59
CA HIS A 31 1.15 -0.83 28.57
C HIS A 31 2.50 -0.08 28.54
N ASP A 32 2.64 0.96 27.73
CA ASP A 32 3.86 1.74 27.61
C ASP A 32 4.18 2.51 28.89
N ARG A 33 3.17 3.04 29.57
CA ARG A 33 3.30 3.70 30.87
C ARG A 33 3.79 2.74 31.94
N ILE A 34 3.22 1.54 32.01
CA ILE A 34 3.60 0.51 32.99
C ILE A 34 5.00 -0.02 32.67
N SER A 35 5.30 -0.37 31.42
CA SER A 35 6.60 -0.96 31.04
C SER A 35 7.79 0.01 31.12
N GLY A 36 7.54 1.31 31.31
CA GLY A 36 8.56 2.36 31.26
C GLY A 36 8.93 2.80 29.83
N ALA A 37 8.26 2.24 28.82
CA ALA A 37 8.46 2.64 27.42
C ALA A 37 8.06 4.11 27.19
N GLU A 38 7.14 4.65 27.98
CA GLU A 38 6.78 6.08 27.92
C GLU A 38 7.96 7.00 28.27
N ALA A 39 8.76 6.64 29.29
CA ALA A 39 9.98 7.38 29.61
C ALA A 39 11.01 7.28 28.47
N TRP A 40 11.10 6.12 27.81
CA TRP A 40 11.96 5.95 26.63
C TRP A 40 11.53 6.83 25.44
N LYS A 41 10.23 7.14 25.28
CA LYS A 41 9.76 8.06 24.23
C LYS A 41 10.18 9.49 24.49
N GLN A 42 10.21 9.90 25.76
CA GLN A 42 10.59 11.26 26.18
C GLN A 42 12.10 11.52 26.09
N ASP A 43 12.90 10.47 26.31
CA ASP A 43 14.34 10.55 26.07
C ASP A 43 14.61 10.62 24.57
N ASP A 44 15.26 11.68 24.10
CA ASP A 44 15.63 11.80 22.69
C ASP A 44 16.67 10.77 22.29
N GLU A 45 17.57 10.41 23.20
CA GLU A 45 18.77 9.65 22.87
C GLU A 45 18.41 8.22 22.42
N SER A 46 19.00 7.83 21.31
CA SER A 46 18.91 6.48 20.78
C SER A 46 20.03 6.24 19.77
N PRO A 47 20.62 5.03 19.73
CA PRO A 47 21.57 4.65 18.69
C PRO A 47 20.92 4.46 17.31
N ASP A 48 19.59 4.41 17.25
CA ASP A 48 18.84 4.05 16.04
C ASP A 48 18.60 5.23 15.09
N TYR A 49 18.83 6.48 15.53
CA TYR A 49 18.70 7.71 14.73
C TYR A 49 19.58 8.86 15.26
N ASP A 50 19.86 9.85 14.41
CA ASP A 50 20.59 11.06 14.79
C ASP A 50 19.64 12.08 15.44
N TYR A 51 19.44 11.89 16.75
CA TYR A 51 18.58 12.77 17.55
C TYR A 51 19.10 14.21 17.63
N ARG A 52 20.42 14.44 17.56
CA ARG A 52 21.01 15.78 17.63
C ARG A 52 20.70 16.56 16.37
N LEU A 53 20.85 15.93 15.20
CA LEU A 53 20.45 16.49 13.93
C LEU A 53 18.95 16.83 13.92
N LEU A 54 18.10 15.89 14.33
CA LEU A 54 16.65 16.10 14.33
C LEU A 54 16.23 17.24 15.28
N ARG A 55 16.81 17.28 16.49
CA ARG A 55 16.57 18.35 17.47
C ARG A 55 17.02 19.71 16.95
N ALA A 56 18.20 19.79 16.34
CA ALA A 56 18.70 21.04 15.74
C ALA A 56 17.75 21.55 14.64
N ARG A 57 17.29 20.66 13.75
CA ARG A 57 16.36 21.01 12.66
C ARG A 57 14.99 21.44 13.16
N LEU A 58 14.48 20.78 14.22
CA LEU A 58 13.23 21.17 14.87
C LEU A 58 13.31 22.58 15.45
N LEU A 59 14.39 22.89 16.17
CA LEU A 59 14.60 24.22 16.77
C LEU A 59 14.75 25.30 15.70
N GLU A 60 15.55 25.04 14.67
CA GLU A 60 15.72 25.93 13.51
C GLU A 60 14.36 26.26 12.87
N LEU A 61 13.54 25.25 12.59
CA LEU A 61 12.25 25.46 11.92
C LEU A 61 11.25 26.23 12.80
N ARG A 62 11.24 25.95 14.11
CA ARG A 62 10.42 26.71 15.09
C ARG A 62 10.85 28.18 15.14
N GLU A 63 12.15 28.44 15.18
CA GLU A 63 12.69 29.79 15.19
C GLU A 63 12.31 30.56 13.93
N LEU A 64 12.45 29.94 12.74
CA LEU A 64 12.07 30.53 11.46
C LEU A 64 10.56 30.85 11.40
N ARG A 65 9.71 29.96 11.93
CA ARG A 65 8.26 30.19 12.02
C ARG A 65 7.91 31.33 12.97
N GLN A 66 8.50 31.35 14.17
CA GLN A 66 8.22 32.38 15.18
C GLN A 66 8.63 33.78 14.72
N HIS A 67 9.75 33.90 14.00
CA HIS A 67 10.22 35.18 13.45
C HIS A 67 9.54 35.56 12.13
N GLY A 68 8.74 34.67 11.52
CA GLY A 68 8.09 34.93 10.24
C GLY A 68 9.05 35.04 9.06
N ASP A 69 10.25 34.43 9.12
CA ASP A 69 11.22 34.47 8.02
C ASP A 69 10.83 33.46 6.93
N VAL A 70 9.93 33.90 6.04
CA VAL A 70 9.37 33.09 4.97
C VAL A 70 10.46 32.61 4.01
N THR A 71 11.38 33.48 3.62
CA THR A 71 12.41 33.17 2.63
C THR A 71 13.35 32.07 3.14
N ARG A 72 13.84 32.20 4.38
CA ARG A 72 14.68 31.16 4.99
C ARG A 72 13.90 29.88 5.28
N ARG A 73 12.63 29.98 5.68
CA ARG A 73 11.77 28.80 5.89
C ARG A 73 11.59 28.00 4.60
N VAL A 74 11.30 28.67 3.48
CA VAL A 74 11.19 28.05 2.15
C VAL A 74 12.51 27.39 1.77
N PHE A 75 13.65 28.07 1.94
CA PHE A 75 14.98 27.53 1.66
C PHE A 75 15.28 26.27 2.51
N SER A 76 15.07 26.36 3.83
CA SER A 76 15.39 25.26 4.77
C SER A 76 14.52 24.02 4.52
N LEU A 77 13.25 24.20 4.12
CA LEU A 77 12.36 23.09 3.74
C LEU A 77 12.72 22.52 2.36
N HIS A 78 13.06 23.37 1.38
CA HIS A 78 13.41 22.90 0.03
C HIS A 78 14.67 22.04 0.03
N GLU A 79 15.73 22.49 0.72
CA GLU A 79 17.04 21.83 0.72
C GLU A 79 17.14 20.73 1.78
N GLY A 80 16.33 20.79 2.84
CA GLY A 80 16.50 19.92 4.00
C GLY A 80 15.52 18.77 4.13
N LEU A 81 14.42 18.75 3.37
CA LEU A 81 13.43 17.67 3.45
C LEU A 81 13.88 16.42 2.69
N HIS A 82 14.35 15.44 3.45
CA HIS A 82 14.70 14.10 2.98
C HIS A 82 13.87 13.05 3.71
N GLY A 83 13.41 12.01 2.98
CA GLY A 83 12.48 11.01 3.51
C GLY A 83 13.01 10.20 4.72
N ASN A 84 14.33 10.03 4.84
CA ASN A 84 14.95 9.33 5.97
C ASN A 84 16.07 10.16 6.62
N LEU A 85 15.80 11.43 6.90
CA LEU A 85 16.75 12.33 7.58
C LEU A 85 17.19 11.74 8.93
N GLY A 86 18.50 11.65 9.15
CA GLY A 86 19.06 11.14 10.41
C GLY A 86 18.62 9.72 10.76
N ASN A 87 18.22 8.90 9.78
CA ASN A 87 17.66 7.56 9.99
C ASN A 87 16.35 7.54 10.82
N MET A 88 15.55 8.61 10.76
CA MET A 88 14.27 8.70 11.49
C MET A 88 13.24 7.63 11.11
N ALA A 89 13.34 7.02 9.92
CA ALA A 89 12.43 5.96 9.49
C ALA A 89 12.84 4.55 9.98
N ASN A 90 13.84 4.44 10.86
CA ASN A 90 14.34 3.16 11.35
C ASN A 90 13.23 2.33 12.04
N PRO A 91 12.93 1.11 11.54
CA PRO A 91 11.90 0.25 12.14
C PRO A 91 12.14 -0.08 13.62
N ALA A 92 13.40 -0.12 14.07
CA ALA A 92 13.76 -0.43 15.45
C ALA A 92 13.10 0.53 16.47
N LEU A 93 12.90 1.79 16.09
CA LEU A 93 12.26 2.82 16.90
C LEU A 93 10.78 2.52 17.21
N TYR A 94 10.13 1.64 16.45
CA TYR A 94 8.73 1.25 16.64
C TYR A 94 8.60 -0.11 17.36
N THR A 95 9.71 -0.69 17.82
CA THR A 95 9.71 -1.98 18.53
C THR A 95 9.85 -1.85 20.05
N GLN A 96 10.23 -0.66 20.54
CA GLN A 96 10.47 -0.38 21.95
C GLN A 96 9.19 -0.09 22.75
N CYS A 97 8.16 0.39 22.07
CA CYS A 97 6.85 0.72 22.62
C CYS A 97 5.73 0.03 21.82
N ARG A 98 4.53 -0.04 22.41
CA ARG A 98 3.33 -0.55 21.75
C ARG A 98 2.63 0.54 20.94
N PHE A 99 2.70 1.78 21.39
CA PHE A 99 2.07 2.93 20.73
C PHE A 99 3.09 4.02 20.43
N GLY A 100 3.16 4.48 19.18
CA GLY A 100 4.02 5.59 18.78
C GLY A 100 5.52 5.24 18.74
N THR A 101 6.35 6.27 18.95
CA THR A 101 7.81 6.20 18.98
C THR A 101 8.38 7.39 19.77
N LYS A 102 9.67 7.72 19.58
CA LYS A 102 10.33 8.91 20.14
C LYS A 102 9.51 10.19 19.89
N LEU A 103 9.30 10.98 20.94
CA LEU A 103 8.51 12.20 20.89
C LEU A 103 9.15 13.24 19.95
N LEU A 104 10.47 13.42 20.01
CA LEU A 104 11.22 14.33 19.12
C LEU A 104 10.93 14.08 17.63
N LEU A 105 10.76 12.81 17.23
CA LEU A 105 10.44 12.47 15.85
C LEU A 105 9.05 12.99 15.47
N SER A 106 8.04 12.68 16.28
CA SER A 106 6.66 13.14 16.02
C SER A 106 6.56 14.67 16.06
N GLU A 107 7.25 15.33 17.00
CA GLU A 107 7.34 16.79 17.07
C GLU A 107 7.95 17.40 15.81
N TYR A 108 9.06 16.84 15.32
CA TYR A 108 9.72 17.31 14.10
C TYR A 108 8.82 17.17 12.88
N LEU A 109 8.19 16.01 12.69
CA LEU A 109 7.28 15.78 11.57
C LEU A 109 6.08 16.73 11.61
N GLN A 110 5.50 16.95 12.80
CA GLN A 110 4.39 17.88 12.97
C GLN A 110 4.81 19.32 12.72
N GLU A 111 6.02 19.72 13.16
CA GLU A 111 6.57 21.04 12.89
C GLU A 111 6.73 21.29 11.39
N VAL A 112 7.27 20.32 10.65
CA VAL A 112 7.39 20.36 9.18
C VAL A 112 6.01 20.48 8.54
N ALA A 113 5.06 19.64 8.92
CA ALA A 113 3.71 19.67 8.37
C ALA A 113 3.05 21.03 8.59
N THR A 114 3.15 21.57 9.80
CA THR A 114 2.59 22.87 10.16
C THR A 114 3.27 24.01 9.39
N ALA A 115 4.60 23.96 9.22
CA ALA A 115 5.34 24.93 8.41
C ALA A 115 4.87 24.93 6.95
N LEU A 116 4.61 23.75 6.38
CA LEU A 116 4.11 23.59 5.02
C LEU A 116 2.67 24.11 4.89
N ASP A 117 1.78 23.78 5.83
CA ASP A 117 0.39 24.27 5.81
C ASP A 117 0.36 25.81 5.92
N GLU A 118 1.15 26.42 6.80
CA GLU A 118 1.28 27.89 6.91
C GLU A 118 1.82 28.56 5.63
N LEU A 119 2.81 27.94 4.97
CA LEU A 119 3.33 28.43 3.69
C LEU A 119 2.31 28.30 2.56
N CYS A 120 1.51 27.23 2.59
CA CYS A 120 0.46 27.00 1.61
C CYS A 120 -0.62 28.08 1.71
N ASP A 121 -1.15 28.28 2.92
CA ASP A 121 -2.36 29.08 3.13
C ASP A 121 -2.09 30.58 3.31
N GLY A 122 -0.94 30.95 3.86
CA GLY A 122 -0.56 32.35 4.09
C GLY A 122 -0.20 33.11 2.82
N GLU A 123 -0.44 34.42 2.78
CA GLU A 123 -0.04 35.30 1.68
C GLU A 123 1.24 36.06 2.04
N TYR A 124 2.24 36.00 1.17
CA TYR A 124 3.56 36.56 1.42
C TYR A 124 4.06 37.29 0.16
N PRO A 125 4.33 38.60 0.20
CA PRO A 125 4.84 39.36 -0.94
C PRO A 125 6.13 38.76 -1.54
N GLU A 126 7.03 38.28 -0.69
CA GLU A 126 8.30 37.64 -1.05
C GLU A 126 8.14 36.20 -1.57
N PHE A 127 6.97 35.58 -1.41
CA PHE A 127 6.67 34.22 -1.86
C PHE A 127 5.33 34.14 -2.60
N PRO A 128 5.26 34.76 -3.80
CA PRO A 128 4.02 34.88 -4.56
C PRO A 128 3.54 33.55 -5.12
N ALA A 129 2.27 33.50 -5.53
CA ALA A 129 1.60 32.27 -5.98
C ALA A 129 2.36 31.41 -7.00
N PRO A 130 2.99 31.97 -8.07
CA PRO A 130 3.77 31.16 -9.01
C PRO A 130 5.01 30.51 -8.38
N ALA A 131 5.69 31.21 -7.46
CA ALA A 131 6.83 30.67 -6.73
C ALA A 131 6.38 29.58 -5.75
N LYS A 132 5.24 29.81 -5.07
CA LYS A 132 4.60 28.86 -4.17
C LYS A 132 4.22 27.56 -4.87
N LEU A 133 3.51 27.63 -5.99
CA LEU A 133 3.16 26.45 -6.79
C LEU A 133 4.40 25.66 -7.19
N ARG A 134 5.45 26.32 -7.71
CA ARG A 134 6.70 25.65 -8.08
C ARG A 134 7.40 24.99 -6.90
N PHE A 135 7.43 25.65 -5.74
CA PHE A 135 8.00 25.07 -4.52
C PHE A 135 7.26 23.80 -4.12
N PHE A 136 5.94 23.85 -3.95
CA PHE A 136 5.17 22.67 -3.54
C PHE A 136 5.24 21.54 -4.57
N GLU A 137 5.26 21.84 -5.86
CA GLU A 137 5.43 20.82 -6.90
C GLU A 137 6.81 20.15 -6.86
N ARG A 138 7.88 20.94 -6.82
CA ARG A 138 9.26 20.44 -6.82
C ARG A 138 9.60 19.69 -5.53
N THR A 139 9.28 20.27 -4.37
CA THR A 139 9.60 19.65 -3.08
C THR A 139 8.80 18.36 -2.89
N ALA A 140 7.50 18.34 -3.26
CA ALA A 140 6.72 17.11 -3.21
C ALA A 140 7.26 16.04 -4.17
N GLN A 141 7.72 16.45 -5.36
CA GLN A 141 8.33 15.52 -6.31
C GLN A 141 9.65 14.94 -5.79
N SER A 142 10.50 15.76 -5.18
CA SER A 142 11.76 15.31 -4.56
C SER A 142 11.51 14.40 -3.36
N PHE A 143 10.54 14.74 -2.50
CA PHE A 143 10.24 14.00 -1.28
C PHE A 143 9.62 12.62 -1.57
N GLY A 144 8.78 12.52 -2.60
CA GLY A 144 8.05 11.29 -2.93
C GLY A 144 6.76 11.10 -2.14
N ARG A 145 6.18 9.92 -2.26
CA ARG A 145 4.95 9.56 -1.55
C ARG A 145 4.83 8.05 -1.30
N SER A 146 3.83 7.71 -0.51
CA SER A 146 3.51 6.33 -0.16
C SER A 146 2.52 5.68 -1.13
N ALA A 147 2.62 4.36 -1.29
CA ALA A 147 1.60 3.54 -1.92
C ALA A 147 1.16 2.37 -1.03
N LEU A 148 -0.11 1.99 -1.15
CA LEU A 148 -0.66 0.75 -0.60
C LEU A 148 -0.56 -0.34 -1.67
N MET A 149 0.09 -1.45 -1.34
CA MET A 149 0.29 -2.60 -2.22
C MET A 149 -0.48 -3.79 -1.65
N LEU A 150 -1.44 -4.30 -2.43
CA LEU A 150 -2.30 -5.44 -2.07
C LEU A 150 -1.87 -6.65 -2.91
N SER A 151 -1.29 -7.65 -2.25
CA SER A 151 -0.80 -8.85 -2.92
C SER A 151 -1.94 -9.74 -3.42
N GLY A 152 -1.57 -10.77 -4.19
CA GLY A 152 -2.40 -11.96 -4.34
C GLY A 152 -2.61 -12.71 -3.03
N GLY A 153 -3.56 -13.67 -3.04
CA GLY A 153 -3.90 -14.47 -1.85
C GLY A 153 -5.23 -15.23 -1.93
N ALA A 154 -5.91 -15.22 -3.08
CA ALA A 154 -7.25 -15.81 -3.28
C ALA A 154 -8.24 -15.37 -2.18
N THR A 155 -8.86 -16.27 -1.42
CA THR A 155 -9.85 -15.88 -0.39
C THR A 155 -9.27 -15.07 0.76
N LEU A 156 -7.95 -15.16 1.01
CA LEU A 156 -7.28 -14.30 1.98
C LEU A 156 -7.25 -12.83 1.55
N GLY A 157 -7.63 -12.51 0.30
CA GLY A 157 -7.81 -11.13 -0.16
C GLY A 157 -8.77 -10.31 0.72
N LEU A 158 -9.70 -10.95 1.43
CA LEU A 158 -10.60 -10.29 2.39
C LEU A 158 -9.86 -9.67 3.58
N PHE A 159 -8.66 -10.15 3.91
CA PHE A 159 -7.78 -9.51 4.90
C PHE A 159 -7.44 -8.07 4.51
N HIS A 160 -7.27 -7.79 3.21
CA HIS A 160 -6.98 -6.44 2.72
C HIS A 160 -8.09 -5.45 3.07
N LEU A 161 -9.36 -5.87 3.11
CA LEU A 161 -10.47 -5.00 3.52
C LEU A 161 -10.28 -4.52 4.96
N GLY A 162 -9.82 -5.39 5.86
CA GLY A 162 -9.49 -5.01 7.24
C GLY A 162 -8.33 -4.02 7.32
N VAL A 163 -7.28 -4.23 6.52
CA VAL A 163 -6.16 -3.28 6.43
C VAL A 163 -6.64 -1.92 5.92
N ILE A 164 -7.44 -1.90 4.85
CA ILE A 164 -7.99 -0.67 4.28
C ILE A 164 -8.91 0.02 5.28
N LYS A 165 -9.75 -0.73 6.01
CA LYS A 165 -10.63 -0.19 7.05
C LYS A 165 -9.86 0.53 8.14
N ALA A 166 -8.81 -0.09 8.67
CA ALA A 166 -7.97 0.52 9.70
C ALA A 166 -7.22 1.77 9.18
N LEU A 167 -6.69 1.72 7.96
CA LEU A 167 -6.03 2.89 7.34
C LEU A 167 -7.02 4.02 7.05
N HIS A 168 -8.19 3.70 6.50
CA HIS A 168 -9.21 4.67 6.13
C HIS A 168 -9.81 5.34 7.37
N GLY A 169 -10.12 4.56 8.42
CA GLY A 169 -10.67 5.09 9.68
C GLY A 169 -9.77 6.14 10.35
N GLU A 170 -8.45 6.01 10.15
CA GLU A 170 -7.46 6.93 10.72
C GLU A 170 -6.96 8.00 9.73
N GLY A 171 -7.55 8.08 8.52
CA GLY A 171 -7.13 9.02 7.48
C GLY A 171 -5.73 8.77 6.90
N LEU A 172 -5.26 7.52 6.98
CA LEU A 172 -3.90 7.08 6.58
C LEU A 172 -3.86 6.30 5.27
N LEU A 173 -5.00 6.18 4.57
CA LEU A 173 -5.07 5.46 3.31
C LEU A 173 -4.31 6.20 2.20
N PRO A 174 -3.24 5.63 1.61
CA PRO A 174 -2.51 6.28 0.53
C PRO A 174 -3.37 6.46 -0.73
N ARG A 175 -3.14 7.56 -1.44
CA ARG A 175 -3.81 7.84 -2.73
C ARG A 175 -3.43 6.84 -3.82
N VAL A 176 -2.19 6.34 -3.81
CA VAL A 176 -1.69 5.36 -4.78
C VAL A 176 -1.93 3.96 -4.24
N ILE A 177 -2.73 3.18 -4.94
CA ILE A 177 -3.08 1.80 -4.59
C ILE A 177 -2.68 0.90 -5.75
N SER A 178 -2.00 -0.20 -5.46
CA SER A 178 -1.69 -1.24 -6.43
C SER A 178 -2.20 -2.58 -5.92
N GLY A 179 -2.92 -3.32 -6.75
CA GLY A 179 -3.47 -4.62 -6.36
C GLY A 179 -3.28 -5.66 -7.45
N SER A 180 -2.85 -6.86 -7.07
CA SER A 180 -2.66 -8.01 -7.96
C SER A 180 -3.58 -9.17 -7.55
N SER A 181 -4.10 -9.91 -8.51
CA SER A 181 -4.99 -11.06 -8.28
C SER A 181 -6.14 -10.69 -7.34
N ALA A 182 -6.35 -11.39 -6.22
CA ALA A 182 -7.37 -11.01 -5.22
C ALA A 182 -7.24 -9.55 -4.73
N GLY A 183 -6.01 -9.04 -4.55
CA GLY A 183 -5.75 -7.64 -4.23
C GLY A 183 -6.19 -6.67 -5.33
N SER A 184 -6.24 -7.09 -6.60
CA SER A 184 -6.75 -6.26 -7.71
C SER A 184 -8.26 -6.03 -7.63
N ILE A 185 -9.02 -7.01 -7.16
CA ILE A 185 -10.47 -6.88 -6.91
C ILE A 185 -10.69 -5.85 -5.81
N ILE A 186 -9.95 -5.96 -4.70
CA ILE A 186 -10.05 -5.02 -3.59
C ILE A 186 -9.61 -3.61 -4.00
N ALA A 187 -8.52 -3.48 -4.77
CA ALA A 187 -8.09 -2.21 -5.33
C ALA A 187 -9.15 -1.60 -6.26
N ALA A 188 -9.79 -2.41 -7.09
CA ALA A 188 -10.89 -1.98 -7.96
C ALA A 188 -12.12 -1.52 -7.17
N MET A 189 -12.53 -2.26 -6.14
CA MET A 189 -13.62 -1.88 -5.23
C MET A 189 -13.34 -0.55 -4.54
N LEU A 190 -12.10 -0.35 -4.09
CA LEU A 190 -11.63 0.86 -3.44
C LEU A 190 -11.53 2.05 -4.42
N GLY A 191 -11.04 1.84 -5.64
CA GLY A 191 -10.86 2.90 -6.63
C GLY A 191 -12.14 3.37 -7.31
N THR A 192 -13.22 2.60 -7.24
CA THR A 192 -14.49 2.92 -7.91
C THR A 192 -15.54 3.55 -6.97
N ARG A 193 -15.26 3.61 -5.66
CA ARG A 193 -16.18 4.13 -4.63
C ARG A 193 -15.63 5.37 -3.95
N THR A 194 -16.45 6.36 -3.67
CA THR A 194 -16.08 7.54 -2.85
C THR A 194 -15.88 7.15 -1.37
N ASP A 195 -15.23 8.00 -0.56
CA ASP A 195 -15.05 7.75 0.87
C ASP A 195 -16.38 7.48 1.61
N ALA A 196 -17.46 8.18 1.26
CA ALA A 196 -18.78 7.97 1.85
C ALA A 196 -19.37 6.58 1.53
N GLU A 197 -19.00 6.01 0.38
CA GLU A 197 -19.43 4.67 -0.05
C GLU A 197 -18.56 3.56 0.57
N LEU A 198 -17.31 3.87 0.98
CA LEU A 198 -16.40 2.88 1.59
C LEU A 198 -16.88 2.38 2.94
N ALA A 199 -17.56 3.21 3.73
CA ALA A 199 -18.07 2.80 5.04
C ALA A 199 -18.96 1.54 4.93
N ARG A 200 -19.75 1.44 3.84
CA ARG A 200 -20.60 0.28 3.57
C ARG A 200 -19.81 -0.94 3.13
N LEU A 201 -18.68 -0.76 2.44
CA LEU A 201 -17.84 -1.84 1.89
C LEU A 201 -17.32 -2.81 2.97
N PHE A 202 -17.21 -2.33 4.21
CA PHE A 202 -16.70 -3.12 5.32
C PHE A 202 -17.78 -3.95 6.01
N GLU A 203 -19.05 -3.79 5.65
CA GLU A 203 -20.14 -4.61 6.17
C GLU A 203 -20.11 -5.99 5.48
N PRO A 204 -20.15 -7.10 6.23
CA PRO A 204 -20.01 -8.46 5.67
C PRO A 204 -21.04 -8.85 4.61
N HIS A 205 -22.18 -8.16 4.56
CA HIS A 205 -23.27 -8.41 3.61
C HIS A 205 -23.28 -7.45 2.41
N SER A 206 -22.33 -6.51 2.34
CA SER A 206 -22.33 -5.44 1.35
C SER A 206 -21.69 -5.81 0.01
N PHE A 207 -21.02 -6.97 -0.08
CA PHE A 207 -20.32 -7.41 -1.27
C PHE A 207 -20.56 -8.89 -1.55
N ALA A 208 -20.61 -9.24 -2.83
CA ALA A 208 -20.74 -10.60 -3.28
C ALA A 208 -19.45 -11.39 -2.99
N VAL A 209 -19.60 -12.58 -2.40
CA VAL A 209 -18.46 -13.44 -2.03
C VAL A 209 -18.43 -14.76 -2.78
N ASP A 210 -19.45 -14.99 -3.62
CA ASP A 210 -19.61 -16.19 -4.42
C ASP A 210 -18.72 -16.17 -5.67
N ALA A 211 -17.40 -16.05 -5.48
CA ALA A 211 -16.41 -16.00 -6.56
C ALA A 211 -15.88 -17.38 -6.98
N TRP A 212 -15.86 -18.34 -6.05
CA TRP A 212 -15.14 -19.61 -6.20
C TRP A 212 -16.09 -20.79 -6.42
N ARG A 213 -16.30 -21.16 -7.69
CA ARG A 213 -17.00 -22.40 -8.07
C ARG A 213 -16.09 -23.32 -8.87
N SER A 214 -15.90 -24.53 -8.37
CA SER A 214 -15.09 -25.55 -9.02
C SER A 214 -15.84 -26.21 -10.17
N LEU A 215 -15.19 -26.29 -11.34
CA LEU A 215 -15.60 -27.11 -12.48
C LEU A 215 -15.00 -28.53 -12.43
N GLY A 216 -14.09 -28.77 -11.48
CA GLY A 216 -13.48 -30.06 -11.19
C GLY A 216 -12.31 -30.45 -12.10
N PHE A 217 -11.42 -31.33 -11.60
CA PHE A 217 -10.22 -31.79 -12.29
C PHE A 217 -10.48 -32.49 -13.63
N ARG A 218 -11.68 -33.06 -13.83
CA ARG A 218 -12.07 -33.67 -15.12
C ARG A 218 -12.14 -32.66 -16.26
N ASN A 219 -12.48 -31.41 -15.97
CA ASN A 219 -12.50 -30.34 -16.98
C ASN A 219 -11.07 -29.91 -17.35
N LEU A 220 -10.17 -29.85 -16.37
CA LEU A 220 -8.76 -29.55 -16.56
C LEU A 220 -8.06 -30.61 -17.44
N LEU A 221 -8.33 -31.90 -17.18
CA LEU A 221 -7.80 -33.00 -18.02
C LEU A 221 -8.29 -32.96 -19.47
N ARG A 222 -9.39 -32.24 -19.76
CA ARG A 222 -9.90 -31.99 -21.12
C ARG A 222 -9.38 -30.69 -21.73
N GLY A 223 -8.41 -30.03 -21.09
CA GLY A 223 -7.84 -28.76 -21.53
C GLY A 223 -8.64 -27.51 -21.11
N GLY A 224 -9.64 -27.66 -20.24
CA GLY A 224 -10.44 -26.56 -19.70
C GLY A 224 -9.87 -25.95 -18.41
N ALA A 225 -10.60 -25.01 -17.82
CA ALA A 225 -10.23 -24.35 -16.55
C ALA A 225 -10.73 -25.13 -15.33
N LEU A 226 -10.04 -25.00 -14.19
CA LEU A 226 -10.45 -25.63 -12.92
C LEU A 226 -11.69 -24.94 -12.30
N MET A 227 -11.89 -23.65 -12.57
CA MET A 227 -12.91 -22.83 -11.91
C MET A 227 -13.78 -22.05 -12.91
N ASP A 228 -15.01 -21.75 -12.48
CA ASP A 228 -16.01 -21.04 -13.28
C ASP A 228 -15.69 -19.54 -13.39
N ALA A 229 -15.14 -19.15 -14.53
CA ALA A 229 -14.79 -17.76 -14.82
C ALA A 229 -16.02 -16.83 -14.88
N GLY A 230 -17.18 -17.35 -15.30
CA GLY A 230 -18.40 -16.55 -15.36
C GLY A 230 -18.95 -16.24 -13.97
N GLN A 231 -18.68 -17.10 -12.99
CA GLN A 231 -19.02 -16.81 -11.60
C GLN A 231 -18.10 -15.75 -11.00
N LEU A 232 -16.79 -15.84 -11.22
CA LEU A 232 -15.85 -14.80 -10.82
C LEU A 232 -16.19 -13.46 -11.47
N GLU A 233 -16.53 -13.47 -12.76
CA GLU A 233 -16.95 -12.26 -13.49
C GLU A 233 -18.19 -11.63 -12.87
N ARG A 234 -19.27 -12.39 -12.62
CA ARG A 234 -20.46 -11.88 -11.94
C ARG A 234 -20.15 -11.28 -10.56
N CYS A 235 -19.33 -11.97 -9.77
CA CYS A 235 -18.90 -11.48 -8.47
C CYS A 235 -18.16 -10.12 -8.57
N ILE A 236 -17.28 -9.97 -9.57
CA ILE A 236 -16.61 -8.68 -9.82
C ILE A 236 -17.61 -7.63 -10.31
N GLU A 237 -18.55 -7.97 -11.20
CA GLU A 237 -19.56 -7.04 -11.71
C GLU A 237 -20.53 -6.54 -10.63
N GLU A 238 -20.89 -7.38 -9.66
CA GLU A 238 -21.70 -7.00 -8.51
C GLU A 238 -20.94 -6.09 -7.53
N ASN A 239 -19.61 -6.23 -7.48
CA ASN A 239 -18.75 -5.52 -6.54
C ASN A 239 -18.04 -4.30 -7.12
N VAL A 240 -17.89 -4.16 -8.43
CA VAL A 240 -17.08 -3.10 -9.06
C VAL A 240 -17.89 -2.42 -10.15
N ASP A 241 -18.08 -1.11 -9.99
CA ASP A 241 -18.79 -0.27 -10.96
C ASP A 241 -18.13 -0.36 -12.35
N ALA A 242 -18.94 -0.24 -13.40
CA ALA A 242 -18.50 -0.27 -14.80
C ALA A 242 -17.80 1.04 -15.23
N LEU A 243 -16.80 1.45 -14.46
CA LEU A 243 -15.95 2.60 -14.72
C LEU A 243 -14.66 2.18 -15.44
N SER A 244 -14.17 3.07 -16.27
CA SER A 244 -12.80 3.08 -16.77
C SER A 244 -11.83 3.61 -15.70
N PHE A 245 -10.53 3.41 -15.91
CA PHE A 245 -9.52 3.92 -14.96
C PHE A 245 -9.53 5.44 -14.82
N GLU A 246 -9.79 6.17 -15.90
CA GLU A 246 -9.92 7.63 -15.88
C GLU A 246 -11.17 8.06 -15.11
N GLU A 247 -12.35 7.50 -15.42
CA GLU A 247 -13.59 7.80 -14.69
C GLU A 247 -13.50 7.47 -13.20
N ALA A 248 -12.82 6.37 -12.84
CA ALA A 248 -12.58 6.00 -11.45
C ALA A 248 -11.66 7.00 -10.73
N PHE A 249 -10.61 7.46 -11.41
CA PHE A 249 -9.70 8.48 -10.89
C PHE A 249 -10.41 9.83 -10.72
N ASP A 250 -11.19 10.28 -11.71
CA ASP A 250 -11.91 11.55 -11.64
C ASP A 250 -12.99 11.52 -10.54
N ARG A 251 -13.65 10.37 -10.34
CA ARG A 251 -14.67 10.20 -9.29
C ARG A 251 -14.09 10.20 -7.89
N THR A 252 -12.93 9.57 -7.67
CA THR A 252 -12.44 9.26 -6.32
C THR A 252 -11.13 9.95 -5.94
N GLY A 253 -10.40 10.48 -6.93
CA GLY A 253 -9.02 10.96 -6.77
C GLY A 253 -7.99 9.85 -6.55
N ARG A 254 -8.39 8.59 -6.39
CA ARG A 254 -7.48 7.48 -6.07
C ARG A 254 -6.81 6.92 -7.33
N ILE A 255 -5.51 6.68 -7.22
CA ILE A 255 -4.69 6.16 -8.30
C ILE A 255 -4.60 4.65 -8.15
N ILE A 256 -5.49 3.92 -8.81
CA ILE A 256 -5.47 2.45 -8.81
C ILE A 256 -4.56 1.91 -9.92
N ASN A 257 -3.80 0.87 -9.58
CA ASN A 257 -2.86 0.20 -10.47
C ASN A 257 -3.10 -1.31 -10.43
N ILE A 258 -3.35 -1.91 -11.59
CA ILE A 258 -3.61 -3.34 -11.73
C ILE A 258 -2.59 -3.94 -12.71
N PRO A 259 -1.66 -4.79 -12.25
CA PRO A 259 -0.72 -5.47 -13.13
C PRO A 259 -1.40 -6.63 -13.87
N VAL A 260 -1.10 -6.75 -15.15
CA VAL A 260 -1.53 -7.88 -15.99
C VAL A 260 -0.35 -8.43 -16.77
N SER A 261 -0.38 -9.73 -17.05
CA SER A 261 0.60 -10.41 -17.89
C SER A 261 -0.03 -10.83 -19.21
N PRO A 262 0.67 -10.72 -20.34
CA PRO A 262 0.15 -11.22 -21.61
C PRO A 262 0.13 -12.75 -21.63
N ALA A 263 -0.90 -13.34 -22.26
CA ALA A 263 -0.99 -14.78 -22.47
C ALA A 263 -0.03 -15.28 -23.57
N ARG A 264 0.35 -14.38 -24.49
CA ARG A 264 1.24 -14.68 -25.61
C ARG A 264 2.72 -14.59 -25.19
N PRO A 265 3.59 -15.44 -25.75
CA PRO A 265 5.05 -15.30 -25.61
C PRO A 265 5.55 -13.96 -26.18
N HIS A 266 6.72 -13.50 -25.70
CA HIS A 266 7.44 -12.30 -26.16
C HIS A 266 6.78 -10.93 -25.90
N GLN A 267 5.75 -10.86 -25.05
CA GLN A 267 5.21 -9.59 -24.56
C GLN A 267 5.54 -9.40 -23.07
N HIS A 268 5.70 -8.14 -22.66
CA HIS A 268 5.96 -7.78 -21.26
C HIS A 268 4.68 -7.48 -20.50
N SER A 269 4.70 -7.73 -19.18
CA SER A 269 3.63 -7.34 -18.26
C SER A 269 3.37 -5.84 -18.30
N ARG A 270 2.10 -5.46 -18.19
CA ARG A 270 1.64 -4.07 -18.16
C ARG A 270 1.05 -3.73 -16.80
N LEU A 271 1.22 -2.47 -16.41
CA LEU A 271 0.55 -1.89 -15.24
C LEU A 271 -0.57 -0.99 -15.75
N LEU A 272 -1.83 -1.40 -15.57
CA LEU A 272 -3.01 -0.66 -16.02
C LEU A 272 -3.41 0.37 -14.95
N ASN A 273 -3.56 1.62 -15.36
CA ASN A 273 -4.02 2.73 -14.53
C ASN A 273 -4.54 3.88 -15.42
N TYR A 274 -4.93 4.99 -14.80
CA TYR A 274 -5.48 6.16 -15.52
C TYR A 274 -4.49 6.80 -16.51
N LEU A 275 -3.17 6.62 -16.34
CA LEU A 275 -2.16 7.14 -17.27
C LEU A 275 -1.86 6.18 -18.42
N SER A 276 -1.73 4.89 -18.13
CA SER A 276 -1.29 3.88 -19.11
C SER A 276 -2.44 3.26 -19.90
N ALA A 277 -3.65 3.26 -19.33
CA ALA A 277 -4.83 2.61 -19.88
C ALA A 277 -6.13 3.31 -19.41
N PRO A 278 -6.28 4.64 -19.65
CA PRO A 278 -7.36 5.48 -19.10
C PRO A 278 -8.75 4.89 -19.36
N ASN A 279 -8.97 4.43 -20.60
CA ASN A 279 -10.28 3.99 -21.06
C ASN A 279 -10.62 2.53 -20.70
N VAL A 280 -9.66 1.74 -20.19
CA VAL A 280 -9.88 0.32 -19.87
C VAL A 280 -10.81 0.19 -18.67
N LEU A 281 -11.80 -0.70 -18.76
CA LEU A 281 -12.73 -0.99 -17.67
C LEU A 281 -12.00 -1.63 -16.49
N VAL A 282 -12.14 -1.02 -15.30
CA VAL A 282 -11.47 -1.46 -14.07
C VAL A 282 -11.88 -2.89 -13.71
N ARG A 283 -13.17 -3.21 -13.79
CA ARG A 283 -13.70 -4.57 -13.53
C ARG A 283 -13.07 -5.65 -14.42
N ARG A 284 -12.83 -5.34 -15.71
CA ARG A 284 -12.18 -6.29 -16.65
C ARG A 284 -10.69 -6.41 -16.40
N ALA A 285 -10.03 -5.33 -15.99
CA ALA A 285 -8.65 -5.37 -15.54
C ALA A 285 -8.48 -6.25 -14.29
N ALA A 286 -9.38 -6.15 -13.31
CA ALA A 286 -9.39 -7.02 -12.13
C ALA A 286 -9.61 -8.49 -12.52
N LEU A 287 -10.60 -8.78 -13.38
CA LEU A 287 -10.85 -10.14 -13.89
C LEU A 287 -9.61 -10.72 -14.60
N ALA A 288 -8.96 -9.94 -15.46
CA ALA A 288 -7.72 -10.34 -16.13
C ALA A 288 -6.57 -10.57 -15.15
N SER A 289 -6.45 -9.74 -14.12
CA SER A 289 -5.44 -9.91 -13.07
C SER A 289 -5.71 -11.12 -12.18
N CYS A 290 -6.93 -11.67 -12.14
CA CYS A 290 -7.25 -12.92 -11.43
C CYS A 290 -7.16 -14.17 -12.32
N ALA A 291 -6.88 -14.02 -13.62
CA ALA A 291 -6.87 -15.11 -14.58
C ALA A 291 -5.60 -15.96 -14.49
N ILE A 292 -5.51 -16.80 -13.46
CA ILE A 292 -4.37 -17.71 -13.24
C ILE A 292 -4.43 -18.87 -14.26
N PRO A 293 -3.38 -19.09 -15.08
CA PRO A 293 -3.33 -20.16 -16.06
C PRO A 293 -3.63 -21.53 -15.45
N GLY A 294 -4.56 -22.27 -16.05
CA GLY A 294 -5.04 -23.57 -15.56
C GLY A 294 -6.18 -23.48 -14.54
N VAL A 295 -6.30 -22.37 -13.79
CA VAL A 295 -7.40 -22.13 -12.85
C VAL A 295 -8.55 -21.40 -13.54
N PHE A 296 -8.23 -20.31 -14.24
CA PHE A 296 -9.15 -19.47 -14.99
C PHE A 296 -8.61 -19.22 -16.42
N PRO A 297 -9.48 -19.05 -17.43
CA PRO A 297 -9.07 -18.76 -18.80
C PRO A 297 -8.52 -17.32 -18.93
N ALA A 298 -7.65 -17.11 -19.91
CA ALA A 298 -7.12 -15.78 -20.23
C ALA A 298 -8.24 -14.83 -20.71
N VAL A 299 -8.17 -13.58 -20.28
CA VAL A 299 -9.23 -12.58 -20.42
C VAL A 299 -8.86 -11.56 -21.49
N MET A 300 -9.82 -11.21 -22.35
CA MET A 300 -9.69 -10.06 -23.24
C MET A 300 -10.16 -8.82 -22.49
N LEU A 301 -9.33 -7.77 -22.47
CA LEU A 301 -9.70 -6.51 -21.82
C LEU A 301 -10.74 -5.77 -22.67
N GLU A 302 -11.46 -4.85 -22.02
CA GLU A 302 -12.44 -3.97 -22.66
C GLU A 302 -12.16 -2.52 -22.26
N ALA A 303 -12.45 -1.61 -23.16
CA ALA A 303 -12.31 -0.17 -22.96
C ALA A 303 -13.56 0.57 -23.44
N LYS A 304 -13.79 1.76 -22.91
CA LYS A 304 -14.81 2.68 -23.44
C LYS A 304 -14.22 3.47 -24.60
N ASP A 305 -14.94 3.55 -25.71
CA ASP A 305 -14.59 4.47 -26.79
C ASP A 305 -15.03 5.90 -26.46
N PHE A 306 -14.76 6.86 -27.36
CA PHE A 306 -15.15 8.26 -27.17
C PHE A 306 -16.67 8.49 -27.13
N LYS A 307 -17.48 7.49 -27.48
CA LYS A 307 -18.95 7.52 -27.39
C LYS A 307 -19.45 6.83 -26.12
N GLY A 308 -18.55 6.35 -25.26
CA GLY A 308 -18.88 5.59 -24.05
C GLY A 308 -19.29 4.14 -24.32
N ILE A 309 -19.11 3.65 -25.55
CA ILE A 309 -19.44 2.28 -25.93
C ILE A 309 -18.29 1.36 -25.53
N VAL A 310 -18.62 0.23 -24.91
CA VAL A 310 -17.63 -0.78 -24.52
C VAL A 310 -17.16 -1.54 -25.76
N VAL A 311 -15.86 -1.49 -26.02
CA VAL A 311 -15.18 -2.14 -27.14
C VAL A 311 -14.01 -3.00 -26.66
N PRO A 312 -13.59 -4.03 -27.42
CA PRO A 312 -12.41 -4.81 -27.09
C PRO A 312 -11.13 -3.96 -27.03
N TYR A 313 -10.35 -4.09 -25.95
CA TYR A 313 -9.04 -3.47 -25.83
C TYR A 313 -7.96 -4.42 -26.31
N MET A 314 -7.29 -4.07 -27.41
CA MET A 314 -6.30 -4.92 -28.09
C MET A 314 -6.85 -6.32 -28.37
N PRO A 315 -7.83 -6.46 -29.30
CA PRO A 315 -8.63 -7.68 -29.48
C PRO A 315 -7.82 -8.95 -29.79
N ASN A 316 -6.60 -8.80 -30.27
CA ASN A 316 -5.70 -9.91 -30.54
C ASN A 316 -5.03 -10.43 -29.25
N ASP A 317 -4.88 -9.61 -28.22
CA ASP A 317 -4.16 -9.96 -27.00
C ASP A 317 -5.12 -10.42 -25.89
N LYS A 318 -4.70 -11.45 -25.17
CA LYS A 318 -5.36 -11.91 -23.94
C LYS A 318 -4.40 -11.77 -22.78
N TRP A 319 -4.97 -11.57 -21.60
CA TRP A 319 -4.26 -11.22 -20.39
C TRP A 319 -4.54 -12.27 -19.31
N VAL A 320 -3.53 -12.51 -18.49
CA VAL A 320 -3.51 -13.44 -17.37
C VAL A 320 -2.97 -12.73 -16.13
N ASP A 321 -3.04 -13.42 -14.99
CA ASP A 321 -2.62 -12.90 -13.69
C ASP A 321 -1.21 -12.26 -13.73
N GLY A 322 -1.11 -11.04 -13.20
CA GLY A 322 0.12 -10.25 -13.11
C GLY A 322 1.18 -10.86 -12.18
N THR A 323 0.76 -11.63 -11.16
CA THR A 323 1.62 -12.25 -10.14
C THR A 323 2.68 -13.19 -10.72
N LEU A 324 2.39 -13.79 -11.87
CA LEU A 324 3.33 -14.68 -12.58
C LEU A 324 4.62 -13.99 -13.01
N ASN A 325 4.60 -12.68 -13.21
CA ASN A 325 5.77 -11.90 -13.62
C ASN A 325 6.20 -10.87 -12.56
N SER A 326 5.25 -10.29 -11.81
CA SER A 326 5.52 -9.36 -10.71
C SER A 326 4.23 -9.16 -9.91
N ASP A 327 4.14 -9.77 -8.73
CA ASP A 327 3.01 -9.63 -7.80
C ASP A 327 2.90 -8.20 -7.28
N LEU A 328 4.04 -7.61 -6.88
CA LEU A 328 4.12 -6.22 -6.41
C LEU A 328 4.99 -5.40 -7.37
N PRO A 329 4.41 -4.66 -8.35
CA PRO A 329 5.14 -3.94 -9.38
C PRO A 329 5.74 -2.61 -8.87
N MET A 330 6.47 -2.64 -7.76
CA MET A 330 6.97 -1.47 -7.02
C MET A 330 7.72 -0.46 -7.89
N LEU A 331 8.64 -0.92 -8.74
CA LEU A 331 9.42 -0.04 -9.63
C LEU A 331 8.57 0.65 -10.69
N ARG A 332 7.53 -0.02 -11.20
CA ARG A 332 6.61 0.57 -12.19
C ARG A 332 5.71 1.61 -11.53
N VAL A 333 5.21 1.30 -10.34
CA VAL A 333 4.43 2.23 -9.51
C VAL A 333 5.27 3.44 -9.12
N ALA A 334 6.53 3.25 -8.70
CA ALA A 334 7.49 4.32 -8.42
C ALA A 334 7.66 5.25 -9.61
N ARG A 335 7.97 4.68 -10.78
CA ARG A 335 8.23 5.43 -12.00
C ARG A 335 7.03 6.26 -12.45
N MET A 336 5.82 5.71 -12.37
CA MET A 336 4.62 6.40 -12.88
C MET A 336 4.08 7.43 -11.88
N HIS A 337 4.18 7.14 -10.58
CA HIS A 337 3.44 7.91 -9.57
C HIS A 337 4.34 8.58 -8.53
N ASN A 338 5.66 8.57 -8.70
CA ASN A 338 6.62 9.16 -7.78
C ASN A 338 6.53 8.56 -6.36
N VAL A 339 6.42 7.23 -6.30
CA VAL A 339 6.33 6.47 -5.05
C VAL A 339 7.71 5.99 -4.64
N ASN A 340 8.05 6.14 -3.36
CA ASN A 340 9.31 5.70 -2.77
C ASN A 340 9.15 5.05 -1.38
N HIS A 341 7.91 4.90 -0.90
CA HIS A 341 7.58 4.22 0.35
C HIS A 341 6.37 3.30 0.13
N TYR A 342 6.42 2.08 0.65
CA TYR A 342 5.45 1.03 0.35
C TYR A 342 4.87 0.41 1.61
N ILE A 343 3.54 0.50 1.73
CA ILE A 343 2.76 -0.24 2.72
C ILE A 343 2.23 -1.48 2.01
N VAL A 344 2.71 -2.66 2.38
CA VAL A 344 2.34 -3.92 1.74
C VAL A 344 1.40 -4.70 2.64
N SER A 345 0.21 -5.00 2.16
CA SER A 345 -0.66 -6.01 2.75
C SER A 345 -0.41 -7.32 2.01
N GLN A 346 0.20 -8.29 2.71
CA GLN A 346 0.70 -9.51 2.09
C GLN A 346 -0.07 -10.72 2.59
N THR A 347 -0.80 -11.36 1.68
CA THR A 347 -1.72 -12.48 1.95
C THR A 347 -1.32 -13.75 1.22
N ASN A 348 -0.23 -13.77 0.43
CA ASN A 348 0.21 -14.97 -0.27
C ASN A 348 0.57 -16.11 0.71
N PRO A 349 -0.17 -17.24 0.70
CA PRO A 349 0.03 -18.32 1.68
C PRO A 349 1.44 -18.92 1.67
N HIS A 350 2.10 -18.89 0.52
CA HIS A 350 3.43 -19.47 0.31
C HIS A 350 4.57 -18.55 0.78
N ILE A 351 4.31 -17.25 0.95
CA ILE A 351 5.32 -16.25 1.34
C ILE A 351 5.15 -15.78 2.78
N VAL A 352 3.90 -15.69 3.26
CA VAL A 352 3.56 -15.25 4.63
C VAL A 352 4.36 -15.97 5.74
N PRO A 353 4.64 -17.30 5.67
CA PRO A 353 5.46 -17.97 6.68
C PRO A 353 6.90 -17.46 6.75
N PHE A 354 7.46 -16.97 5.64
CA PHE A 354 8.84 -16.48 5.52
C PHE A 354 8.97 -14.99 5.83
N LEU A 355 7.90 -14.21 5.66
CA LEU A 355 7.85 -12.77 5.93
C LEU A 355 7.50 -12.40 7.36
N ARG A 356 7.21 -13.39 8.20
CA ARG A 356 7.14 -13.16 9.64
C ARG A 356 8.51 -12.70 10.10
N GLU A 357 8.69 -11.38 10.13
CA GLU A 357 9.84 -10.74 10.74
C GLU A 357 10.01 -11.34 12.13
N ALA A 358 11.10 -12.10 12.29
CA ALA A 358 11.65 -12.29 13.60
C ALA A 358 11.96 -10.88 14.09
N LYS A 359 11.24 -10.40 15.12
CA LYS A 359 11.63 -9.20 15.88
C LYS A 359 13.16 -9.18 15.95
N PRO A 360 13.85 -8.09 15.57
CA PRO A 360 15.31 -8.05 15.54
C PRO A 360 15.84 -8.21 16.97
N ARG A 361 15.92 -9.46 17.41
CA ARG A 361 16.53 -9.87 18.66
C ARG A 361 17.95 -10.23 18.29
N LYS A 362 18.90 -9.41 18.74
CA LYS A 362 20.32 -9.76 18.67
C LYS A 362 20.51 -11.13 19.37
N GLY A 363 21.00 -12.13 18.63
CA GLY A 363 21.22 -13.48 19.17
C GLY A 363 21.56 -14.51 18.09
N LEU A 364 22.28 -15.58 18.48
CA LEU A 364 22.72 -16.64 17.56
C LEU A 364 21.58 -17.47 16.97
N LEU A 365 20.50 -17.67 17.73
CA LEU A 365 19.33 -18.48 17.31
C LEU A 365 18.48 -17.83 16.19
N PRO A 366 18.16 -16.51 16.25
CA PRO A 366 17.53 -15.84 15.11
C PRO A 366 18.45 -15.72 13.89
N PHE A 367 19.77 -15.56 14.08
CA PHE A 367 20.76 -15.59 12.99
C PHE A 367 20.80 -16.94 12.27
N THR A 368 20.79 -18.07 12.99
CA THR A 368 20.76 -19.41 12.36
C THR A 368 19.44 -19.69 11.65
N ARG A 369 18.29 -19.22 12.18
CA ARG A 369 17.00 -19.29 11.47
C ARG A 369 17.00 -18.45 10.19
N GLN A 370 17.60 -17.26 10.21
CA GLN A 370 17.74 -16.39 9.04
C GLN A 370 18.67 -17.01 7.98
N ILE A 371 19.77 -17.66 8.39
CA ILE A 371 20.64 -18.44 7.49
C ILE A 371 19.87 -19.61 6.88
N MET A 372 19.10 -20.37 7.68
CA MET A 372 18.39 -21.54 7.19
C MET A 372 17.32 -21.16 6.15
N GLY A 373 16.56 -20.08 6.40
CA GLY A 373 15.57 -19.56 5.45
C GLY A 373 16.20 -19.04 4.14
N SER A 374 17.28 -18.26 4.25
CA SER A 374 18.00 -17.73 3.07
C SER A 374 18.69 -18.84 2.25
N THR A 375 19.20 -19.88 2.91
CA THR A 375 19.85 -21.03 2.26
C THR A 375 18.85 -21.87 1.49
N VAL A 376 17.68 -22.19 2.07
CA VAL A 376 16.61 -22.92 1.36
C VAL A 376 16.16 -22.16 0.13
N HIS A 377 15.95 -20.84 0.24
CA HIS A 377 15.55 -20.00 -0.88
C HIS A 377 16.58 -20.01 -2.02
N LEU A 378 17.88 -19.89 -1.68
CA LEU A 378 18.98 -19.98 -2.64
C LEU A 378 19.07 -21.35 -3.33
N TYR A 379 18.91 -22.45 -2.58
CA TYR A 379 18.91 -23.79 -3.16
C TYR A 379 17.68 -24.06 -4.04
N THR A 380 16.49 -23.61 -3.64
CA THR A 380 15.29 -23.69 -4.49
C THR A 380 15.48 -22.91 -5.79
N ARG A 381 16.07 -21.71 -5.72
CA ARG A 381 16.42 -20.92 -6.90
C ARG A 381 17.40 -21.66 -7.82
N HIS A 382 18.46 -22.22 -7.26
CA HIS A 382 19.46 -22.99 -8.02
C HIS A 382 18.86 -24.25 -8.66
N LEU A 383 17.99 -24.97 -7.94
CA LEU A 383 17.32 -26.17 -8.44
C LEU A 383 16.33 -25.83 -9.56
N LEU A 384 15.56 -24.75 -9.43
CA LEU A 384 14.66 -24.28 -10.48
C LEU A 384 15.43 -23.81 -11.72
N ASP A 385 16.58 -23.15 -11.55
CA ASP A 385 17.43 -22.71 -12.65
C ASP A 385 18.09 -23.90 -13.38
N LEU A 386 18.55 -24.91 -12.63
CA LEU A 386 19.05 -26.16 -13.21
C LEU A 386 17.94 -26.97 -13.90
N ALA A 387 16.74 -27.03 -13.33
CA ALA A 387 15.59 -27.66 -13.96
C ALA A 387 15.20 -26.94 -15.24
N ARG A 388 15.19 -25.60 -15.23
CA ARG A 388 14.94 -24.76 -16.41
C ARG A 388 15.92 -25.05 -17.54
N GLN A 389 17.21 -25.15 -17.22
CA GLN A 389 18.28 -25.37 -18.20
C GLN A 389 18.26 -26.78 -18.81
N ASN A 390 17.60 -27.75 -18.17
CA ASN A 390 17.66 -29.17 -18.54
C ASN A 390 16.29 -29.77 -18.96
N VAL A 391 15.26 -28.96 -19.19
CA VAL A 391 13.92 -29.44 -19.58
C VAL A 391 13.58 -28.97 -21.01
N ASP A 392 13.55 -29.92 -21.95
CA ASP A 392 13.28 -29.69 -23.38
C ASP A 392 11.79 -29.44 -23.73
N SER A 393 10.90 -29.61 -22.75
CA SER A 393 9.46 -29.42 -22.93
C SER A 393 9.08 -27.95 -22.87
N HIS A 394 8.58 -27.39 -23.98
CA HIS A 394 8.18 -25.97 -24.05
C HIS A 394 7.11 -25.59 -23.00
N ALA A 395 6.16 -26.50 -22.70
CA ALA A 395 5.13 -26.26 -21.69
C ALA A 395 5.68 -26.33 -20.26
N LEU A 396 6.59 -27.27 -19.96
CA LEU A 396 7.23 -27.38 -18.65
C LEU A 396 8.25 -26.25 -18.43
N GLY A 397 8.98 -25.85 -19.46
CA GLY A 397 9.89 -24.70 -19.43
C GLY A 397 9.14 -23.41 -19.10
N LEU A 398 7.97 -23.16 -19.71
CA LEU A 398 7.12 -22.01 -19.36
C LEU A 398 6.58 -22.05 -17.93
N LEU A 399 6.32 -23.24 -17.37
CA LEU A 399 5.89 -23.39 -15.98
C LEU A 399 7.06 -23.18 -15.00
N LEU A 400 8.25 -23.66 -15.34
CA LEU A 400 9.48 -23.48 -14.57
C LEU A 400 9.96 -22.02 -14.58
N ASP A 401 9.90 -21.35 -15.74
CA ASP A 401 10.18 -19.91 -15.86
C ASP A 401 9.28 -19.07 -14.94
N LYS A 402 7.99 -19.44 -14.87
CA LYS A 402 7.01 -18.81 -13.97
C LYS A 402 7.26 -19.13 -12.50
N ALA A 403 7.68 -20.36 -12.18
CA ALA A 403 8.01 -20.73 -10.80
C ALA A 403 9.28 -20.00 -10.31
N TYR A 404 10.28 -19.86 -11.18
CA TYR A 404 11.50 -19.11 -10.90
C TYR A 404 11.22 -17.62 -10.70
N SER A 405 10.42 -17.00 -11.59
CA SER A 405 10.05 -15.58 -11.46
C SER A 405 9.24 -15.31 -10.20
N MET A 406 8.43 -16.26 -9.70
CA MET A 406 7.75 -16.16 -8.40
C MET A 406 8.72 -16.28 -7.23
N ALA A 407 9.77 -17.09 -7.32
CA ALA A 407 10.77 -17.20 -6.27
C ALA A 407 11.62 -15.93 -6.13
N ASP A 408 11.93 -15.22 -7.23
CA ASP A 408 12.84 -14.07 -7.23
C ASP A 408 12.20 -12.72 -6.83
N GLN A 409 10.93 -12.67 -6.42
CA GLN A 409 10.23 -11.40 -6.19
C GLN A 409 10.47 -10.83 -4.78
N ASN A 410 10.61 -9.51 -4.69
CA ASN A 410 10.54 -8.80 -3.42
C ASN A 410 9.07 -8.70 -2.96
N TYR A 411 8.73 -9.46 -1.92
CA TYR A 411 7.38 -9.52 -1.36
C TYR A 411 7.17 -8.60 -0.12
N SER A 412 8.19 -7.84 0.26
CA SER A 412 8.20 -6.93 1.41
C SER A 412 8.32 -5.49 0.94
N GLY A 413 7.62 -4.60 1.62
CA GLY A 413 7.83 -3.15 1.53
C GLY A 413 8.35 -2.59 2.85
N ASP A 414 8.46 -1.27 2.92
CA ASP A 414 8.89 -0.55 4.12
C ASP A 414 8.07 -0.95 5.35
N ILE A 415 6.74 -1.09 5.17
CA ILE A 415 5.82 -1.58 6.19
C ILE A 415 5.05 -2.75 5.61
N THR A 416 5.27 -3.95 6.15
CA THR A 416 4.60 -5.18 5.67
C THR A 416 3.63 -5.70 6.73
N ILE A 417 2.34 -5.75 6.38
CA ILE A 417 1.24 -6.22 7.23
C ILE A 417 0.85 -7.63 6.75
N VAL A 418 0.91 -8.59 7.67
CA VAL A 418 0.65 -10.01 7.39
C VAL A 418 -0.39 -10.58 8.36
N PRO A 419 -1.20 -11.57 7.95
CA PRO A 419 -2.16 -12.20 8.83
C PRO A 419 -1.46 -13.02 9.95
N PRO A 420 -2.00 -13.01 11.19
CA PRO A 420 -1.50 -13.81 12.29
C PRO A 420 -1.80 -15.31 12.08
N SER A 421 -0.79 -16.08 11.65
CA SER A 421 -0.76 -17.57 11.55
C SER A 421 -2.03 -18.23 11.04
N TRP A 422 -1.98 -18.66 9.79
CA TRP A 422 -3.00 -19.51 9.20
C TRP A 422 -2.68 -20.99 9.44
N VAL A 423 -3.68 -21.75 9.91
CA VAL A 423 -3.58 -23.20 10.22
C VAL A 423 -4.45 -24.04 9.25
N GLY A 424 -5.01 -23.42 8.20
CA GLY A 424 -5.83 -24.13 7.21
C GLY A 424 -5.00 -24.93 6.21
N THR A 425 -5.68 -25.70 5.34
CA THR A 425 -5.04 -26.36 4.19
C THR A 425 -5.11 -25.49 2.94
N LEU A 426 -4.12 -25.56 2.04
CA LEU A 426 -4.00 -24.66 0.86
C LEU A 426 -5.24 -24.73 -0.05
N PHE A 427 -6.01 -25.83 0.04
CA PHE A 427 -7.27 -26.05 -0.66
C PHE A 427 -8.45 -25.24 -0.09
N ASP A 428 -8.46 -24.92 1.21
CA ASP A 428 -9.50 -24.10 1.85
C ASP A 428 -9.44 -22.64 1.38
N VAL A 429 -8.32 -22.23 0.79
CA VAL A 429 -8.08 -20.90 0.23
C VAL A 429 -8.79 -20.70 -1.12
N PHE A 430 -9.27 -21.78 -1.75
CA PHE A 430 -10.00 -21.76 -3.04
C PHE A 430 -11.49 -22.11 -2.91
N ALA A 431 -12.06 -21.98 -1.71
CA ALA A 431 -13.48 -22.21 -1.42
C ALA A 431 -14.16 -20.91 -0.96
N ASN A 432 -15.46 -20.73 -1.27
CA ASN A 432 -16.21 -19.56 -0.81
C ASN A 432 -16.22 -19.50 0.73
N PRO A 433 -15.83 -18.37 1.35
CA PRO A 433 -15.83 -18.22 2.80
C PRO A 433 -17.25 -18.04 3.34
N SER A 434 -17.50 -18.52 4.57
CA SER A 434 -18.76 -18.22 5.28
C SER A 434 -18.77 -16.77 5.78
N ALA A 435 -19.96 -16.25 6.12
CA ALA A 435 -20.13 -14.90 6.68
C ALA A 435 -19.23 -14.66 7.91
N GLU A 436 -19.12 -15.66 8.80
CA GLU A 436 -18.28 -15.58 9.99
C GLU A 436 -16.78 -15.49 9.65
N ARG A 437 -16.33 -16.25 8.64
CA ARG A 437 -14.93 -16.20 8.17
C ARG A 437 -14.60 -14.87 7.51
N ILE A 438 -15.55 -14.25 6.81
CA ILE A 438 -15.38 -12.92 6.23
C ILE A 438 -15.13 -11.89 7.35
N VAL A 439 -15.97 -11.90 8.39
CA VAL A 439 -15.80 -11.04 9.58
C VAL A 439 -14.44 -11.28 10.23
N GLU A 440 -14.03 -12.54 10.37
CA GLU A 440 -12.74 -12.91 10.94
C GLU A 440 -11.57 -12.34 10.12
N PHE A 441 -11.59 -12.47 8.80
CA PHE A 441 -10.51 -11.93 7.94
C PHE A 441 -10.42 -10.41 8.01
N ILE A 442 -11.55 -9.71 7.99
CA ILE A 442 -11.59 -8.25 8.14
C ILE A 442 -11.03 -7.85 9.51
N ARG A 443 -11.54 -8.43 10.60
CA ARG A 443 -11.04 -8.14 11.96
C ARG A 443 -9.55 -8.45 12.12
N SER A 444 -9.10 -9.53 11.51
CA SER A 444 -7.68 -9.92 11.48
C SER A 444 -6.83 -8.88 10.76
N GLY A 445 -7.31 -8.35 9.64
CA GLY A 445 -6.67 -7.24 8.90
C GLY A 445 -6.55 -5.97 9.73
N GLU A 446 -7.63 -5.58 10.44
CA GLU A 446 -7.62 -4.42 11.33
C GLU A 446 -6.58 -4.60 12.45
N ARG A 447 -6.65 -5.72 13.16
CA ARG A 447 -5.76 -6.04 14.30
C ARG A 447 -4.30 -6.16 13.91
N ALA A 448 -4.00 -6.66 12.72
CA ALA A 448 -2.64 -6.70 12.20
C ALA A 448 -2.11 -5.31 11.82
N THR A 449 -3.02 -4.38 11.47
CA THR A 449 -2.69 -3.02 11.05
C THR A 449 -2.51 -2.08 12.23
N TRP A 450 -3.30 -2.21 13.30
CA TRP A 450 -3.27 -1.27 14.44
C TRP A 450 -1.87 -0.99 15.02
N PRO A 451 -1.02 -2.01 15.27
CA PRO A 451 0.34 -1.78 15.75
C PRO A 451 1.26 -1.00 14.80
N GLN A 452 0.90 -0.92 13.51
CA GLN A 452 1.67 -0.22 12.48
C GLN A 452 1.14 1.18 12.19
N LEU A 453 -0.05 1.56 12.67
CA LEU A 453 -0.71 2.82 12.30
C LEU A 453 0.15 4.04 12.64
N GLU A 454 0.78 4.07 13.81
CA GLU A 454 1.63 5.22 14.18
C GLU A 454 2.90 5.31 13.34
N ARG A 455 3.47 4.16 12.94
CA ARG A 455 4.59 4.12 12.00
C ARG A 455 4.19 4.64 10.62
N ILE A 456 3.00 4.25 10.15
CA ILE A 456 2.42 4.72 8.89
C ILE A 456 2.13 6.22 8.97
N ARG A 457 1.53 6.70 10.08
CA ARG A 457 1.23 8.12 10.32
C ARG A 457 2.48 8.96 10.22
N ASN A 458 3.55 8.56 10.88
CA ASN A 458 4.83 9.26 10.83
C ASN A 458 5.44 9.21 9.42
N ALA A 459 5.47 8.05 8.77
CA ALA A 459 6.03 7.91 7.41
C ALA A 459 5.25 8.70 6.34
N THR A 460 3.94 8.92 6.54
CA THR A 460 3.06 9.59 5.56
C THR A 460 2.73 11.05 5.90
N CYS A 461 3.11 11.54 7.07
CA CYS A 461 2.77 12.90 7.54
C CYS A 461 3.17 13.99 6.54
N ILE A 462 4.43 14.00 6.10
CA ILE A 462 4.94 15.04 5.18
C ILE A 462 4.34 14.88 3.78
N SER A 463 4.29 13.66 3.24
CA SER A 463 3.78 13.42 1.88
C SER A 463 2.28 13.72 1.77
N SER A 464 1.48 13.35 2.77
CA SER A 464 0.05 13.72 2.83
C SER A 464 -0.15 15.23 2.95
N THR A 465 0.72 15.93 3.68
CA THR A 465 0.69 17.39 3.79
C THR A 465 0.96 18.06 2.43
N PHE A 466 1.97 17.57 1.69
CA PHE A 466 2.21 18.04 0.33
C PHE A 466 1.01 17.79 -0.59
N GLU A 467 0.35 16.64 -0.52
CA GLU A 467 -0.83 16.35 -1.33
C GLU A 467 -1.98 17.32 -1.02
N ARG A 468 -2.33 17.50 0.27
CA ARG A 468 -3.35 18.47 0.69
C ARG A 468 -3.01 19.89 0.24
N CYS A 469 -1.79 20.34 0.45
CA CYS A 469 -1.35 21.69 0.05
C CYS A 469 -1.47 21.89 -1.46
N ARG A 470 -1.04 20.91 -2.27
CA ARG A 470 -1.14 20.99 -3.74
C ARG A 470 -2.59 21.04 -4.21
N GLU A 471 -3.50 20.31 -3.57
CA GLU A 471 -4.92 20.34 -3.88
C GLU A 471 -5.53 21.71 -3.55
N ARG A 472 -5.25 22.26 -2.37
CA ARG A 472 -5.69 23.62 -1.99
C ARG A 472 -5.14 24.68 -2.95
N LEU A 473 -3.85 24.62 -3.28
CA LEU A 473 -3.22 25.58 -4.19
C LEU A 473 -3.77 25.48 -5.62
N ARG A 474 -4.01 24.27 -6.13
CA ARG A 474 -4.65 24.09 -7.45
C ARG A 474 -6.06 24.64 -7.45
N ALA A 475 -6.87 24.33 -6.44
CA ALA A 475 -8.22 24.87 -6.33
C ALA A 475 -8.22 26.41 -6.29
N ARG A 476 -7.25 27.01 -5.58
CA ARG A 476 -7.15 28.46 -5.42
C ARG A 476 -6.64 29.19 -6.67
N TYR A 477 -5.61 28.65 -7.33
CA TYR A 477 -4.86 29.38 -8.36
C TYR A 477 -5.11 28.90 -9.80
N LEU A 478 -5.55 27.66 -10.01
CA LEU A 478 -5.81 27.15 -11.35
C LEU A 478 -6.94 27.91 -12.09
N PRO A 479 -8.05 28.33 -11.42
CA PRO A 479 -9.06 29.17 -12.05
C PRO A 479 -8.53 30.55 -12.48
N LEU A 480 -7.58 31.10 -11.71
CA LEU A 480 -6.98 32.42 -11.99
C LEU A 480 -6.03 32.37 -13.20
N ILE A 481 -5.28 31.27 -13.34
CA ILE A 481 -4.36 31.04 -14.47
C ILE A 481 -5.16 30.73 -15.75
N ALA A 482 -6.22 29.92 -15.67
CA ALA A 482 -7.08 29.59 -16.81
C ALA A 482 -7.95 30.78 -17.27
N GLY A 483 -8.25 31.72 -16.37
CA GLY A 483 -9.04 32.93 -16.63
C GLY A 483 -8.28 34.13 -17.22
N GLY A 484 -6.99 33.99 -17.54
CA GLY A 484 -6.23 35.02 -18.26
C GLY A 484 -5.94 36.31 -17.48
N ARG A 485 -6.00 36.32 -16.14
CA ARG A 485 -5.40 37.41 -15.37
C ARG A 485 -3.93 37.07 -15.11
N SER A 486 -3.07 37.54 -16.00
CA SER A 486 -1.66 37.77 -15.64
C SER A 486 -1.65 38.60 -14.35
N PRO A 487 -0.88 38.26 -13.32
CA PRO A 487 -0.54 39.25 -12.32
C PRO A 487 0.15 40.40 -13.05
N ASP A 488 -0.33 41.62 -12.85
CA ASP A 488 0.23 42.82 -13.45
C ASP A 488 1.74 42.85 -13.17
N PRO A 489 2.59 43.15 -14.17
CA PRO A 489 3.99 43.39 -13.90
C PRO A 489 4.07 44.57 -12.95
N VAL A 490 4.75 44.37 -11.82
CA VAL A 490 5.16 45.46 -10.94
C VAL A 490 5.92 46.46 -11.81
N GLU A 491 5.29 47.61 -12.07
CA GLU A 491 5.96 48.77 -12.64
C GLU A 491 7.08 49.16 -11.67
N ALA A 492 8.31 49.04 -12.16
CA ALA A 492 9.46 49.66 -11.54
C ALA A 492 9.45 51.14 -11.96
N ASP A 493 9.24 52.01 -10.98
CA ASP A 493 9.72 53.40 -10.97
C ASP A 493 10.54 53.61 -9.68
#